data_AF-A0AA37USD3-F1
#
_entry.id   AF-A0AA37USD3-F1
#
_cell.length_a   1.000
_cell.length_b   1.000
_cell.length_c   1.000
_cell.angle_alpha   90.00
_cell.angle_beta   90.00
_cell.angle_gamma   90.00
#
_symmetry.space_group_name_H-M   'P 1'
#
loop_
_entity.id
_entity.type
_entity.pdbx_description
1 polymer ?
#
loop_
_entity_poly.entity_id
_entity_poly.type
_entity_poly.pdbx_seq_one_letter_code
_entity_poly.pdbx_strand_id
1 'polypeptide(L)'
;MAPMSNLGLKAALFLLPFVNAASCANGSYTHNGLTWSPRAVRMNQVQVIGTHNSYHREAPLVEHPTQATILPNVQNYYYSHPALDVQLNYQSIRNLELDLFADPEGGHYATP
;
A
#
# COMPACT_ATOMS: atom_id res chain seq x y z
N MET A 1 -70.03 -40.54 -8.58
CA MET A 1 -68.70 -40.68 -9.21
C MET A 1 -68.65 -39.73 -10.39
N ALA A 2 -67.97 -38.60 -10.25
CA ALA A 2 -67.69 -37.68 -11.35
C ALA A 2 -66.24 -37.89 -11.79
N PRO A 3 -65.93 -37.97 -13.10
CA PRO A 3 -64.56 -38.04 -13.56
C PRO A 3 -63.94 -36.64 -13.57
N MET A 4 -62.72 -36.54 -13.05
CA MET A 4 -61.88 -35.34 -13.17
C MET A 4 -61.36 -35.23 -14.61
N SER A 5 -61.53 -34.07 -15.24
CA SER A 5 -60.96 -33.77 -16.54
C SER A 5 -59.49 -33.33 -16.38
N ASN A 6 -58.59 -34.04 -17.06
CA ASN A 6 -57.19 -33.68 -17.23
C ASN A 6 -57.10 -32.46 -18.16
N LEU A 7 -56.98 -31.27 -17.58
CA LEU A 7 -56.58 -30.08 -18.33
C LEU A 7 -55.08 -30.17 -18.60
N GLY A 8 -54.76 -30.77 -19.75
CA GLY A 8 -53.41 -30.99 -20.23
C GLY A 8 -52.62 -29.68 -20.36
N LEU A 9 -51.57 -29.59 -19.55
CA LEU A 9 -50.20 -29.29 -19.96
C LEU A 9 -50.06 -28.66 -21.36
N LYS A 10 -49.92 -27.33 -21.45
CA LYS A 10 -49.19 -26.61 -22.51
C LYS A 10 -49.19 -25.10 -22.24
N ALA A 11 -48.12 -24.63 -21.60
CA ALA A 11 -47.47 -23.32 -21.83
C ALA A 11 -46.52 -23.01 -20.67
N ALA A 12 -45.49 -23.84 -20.44
CA ALA A 12 -44.30 -23.36 -19.73
C ALA A 12 -43.47 -22.59 -20.74
N LEU A 13 -43.85 -21.34 -20.97
CA LEU A 13 -43.13 -20.39 -21.80
C LEU A 13 -41.73 -20.19 -21.17
N PHE A 14 -40.70 -20.58 -21.93
CA PHE A 14 -39.29 -20.38 -21.61
C PHE A 14 -39.03 -18.90 -21.26
N LEU A 15 -38.97 -18.58 -19.96
CA LEU A 15 -38.33 -17.38 -19.45
C LEU A 15 -36.94 -17.78 -18.97
N LEU A 16 -36.03 -17.94 -19.94
CA LEU A 16 -34.60 -17.81 -19.66
C LEU A 16 -34.41 -16.42 -19.04
N PRO A 17 -33.84 -16.29 -17.82
CA PRO A 17 -33.31 -15.00 -17.44
C PRO A 17 -32.21 -14.71 -18.45
N PHE A 18 -32.40 -13.68 -19.27
CA PHE A 18 -31.28 -13.00 -19.91
C PHE A 18 -30.40 -12.49 -18.77
N VAL A 19 -29.49 -13.34 -18.31
CA VAL A 19 -28.35 -12.91 -17.54
C VAL A 19 -27.56 -12.09 -18.53
N ASN A 20 -27.78 -10.78 -18.50
CA ASN A 20 -26.82 -9.83 -19.04
C ASN A 20 -25.54 -10.13 -18.27
N ALA A 21 -24.68 -10.96 -18.86
CA ALA A 21 -23.28 -10.93 -18.55
C ALA A 21 -22.88 -9.49 -18.82
N ALA A 22 -22.79 -8.69 -17.76
CA ALA A 22 -22.06 -7.45 -17.80
C ALA A 22 -20.69 -7.85 -18.32
N SER A 23 -20.48 -7.62 -19.62
CA SER A 23 -19.19 -7.73 -20.24
C SER A 23 -18.34 -6.75 -19.46
N CYS A 24 -17.61 -7.26 -18.46
CA CYS A 24 -16.48 -6.54 -17.89
C CYS A 24 -15.63 -6.26 -19.11
N ALA A 25 -15.71 -5.03 -19.62
CA ALA A 25 -14.88 -4.61 -20.72
C ALA A 25 -13.45 -4.93 -20.29
N ASN A 26 -12.85 -5.94 -20.93
CA ASN A 26 -11.43 -6.28 -20.83
C ASN A 26 -10.60 -5.19 -21.52
N GLY A 27 -10.95 -3.93 -21.29
CA GLY A 27 -10.12 -2.79 -21.59
C GLY A 27 -8.93 -2.87 -20.67
N SER A 28 -7.88 -3.54 -21.14
CA SER A 28 -6.57 -3.47 -20.53
C SER A 28 -6.13 -2.02 -20.65
N TYR A 29 -6.41 -1.21 -19.63
CA TYR A 29 -5.77 0.08 -19.49
C TYR A 29 -4.29 -0.24 -19.32
N THR A 30 -3.48 0.02 -20.34
CA THR A 30 -2.03 -0.13 -20.27
C THR A 30 -1.44 1.26 -20.15
N HIS A 31 -0.90 1.57 -18.99
CA HIS A 31 0.05 2.67 -18.85
C HIS A 31 1.41 2.02 -18.58
N ASN A 32 2.41 2.32 -19.42
CA ASN A 32 3.79 1.80 -19.31
C ASN A 32 3.97 0.28 -19.43
N GLY A 33 3.12 -0.42 -20.19
CA GLY A 33 3.26 -1.87 -20.42
C GLY A 33 2.82 -2.77 -19.26
N LEU A 34 2.28 -2.20 -18.19
CA LEU A 34 1.64 -2.94 -17.10
C LEU A 34 0.16 -3.15 -17.41
N THR A 35 -0.29 -4.40 -17.40
CA THR A 35 -1.72 -4.76 -17.58
C THR A 35 -2.44 -4.70 -16.24
N TRP A 36 -3.30 -3.70 -16.05
CA TRP A 36 -4.21 -3.65 -14.92
C TRP A 36 -5.31 -4.70 -15.11
N SER A 37 -5.11 -5.90 -14.58
CA SER A 37 -6.17 -6.91 -14.60
C SER A 37 -7.29 -6.50 -13.62
N PRO A 38 -8.58 -6.74 -13.93
CA PRO A 38 -9.69 -6.45 -13.01
C PRO A 38 -9.58 -7.14 -11.64
N ARG A 39 -8.70 -8.15 -11.52
CA ARG A 39 -8.44 -8.91 -10.28
C ARG A 39 -7.10 -8.57 -9.63
N ALA A 40 -6.34 -7.61 -10.15
CA ALA A 40 -5.08 -7.19 -9.56
C ALA A 40 -5.34 -6.33 -8.31
N VAL A 41 -4.63 -6.63 -7.22
CA VAL A 41 -4.61 -5.79 -6.02
C VAL A 41 -3.80 -4.53 -6.33
N ARG A 42 -4.36 -3.35 -6.03
CA ARG A 42 -3.70 -2.05 -6.18
C ARG A 42 -2.89 -1.72 -4.93
N MET A 43 -1.84 -0.90 -5.06
CA MET A 43 -1.00 -0.51 -3.92
C MET A 43 -1.81 0.08 -2.76
N ASN A 44 -2.79 0.94 -3.05
CA ASN A 44 -3.67 1.56 -2.04
C ASN A 44 -4.69 0.60 -1.41
N GLN A 45 -4.74 -0.66 -1.85
CA GLN A 45 -5.55 -1.73 -1.26
C GLN A 45 -4.70 -2.66 -0.38
N VAL A 46 -3.38 -2.47 -0.34
CA VAL A 46 -2.47 -3.24 0.53
C VAL A 46 -2.26 -2.44 1.81
N GLN A 47 -2.49 -3.08 2.96
CA GLN A 47 -2.10 -2.53 4.26
C GLN A 47 -0.69 -2.98 4.62
N VAL A 48 0.12 -2.05 5.10
CA VAL A 48 1.53 -2.29 5.46
C VAL A 48 1.87 -1.58 6.75
N ILE A 49 2.89 -2.08 7.43
CA ILE A 49 3.54 -1.36 8.53
C ILE A 49 4.62 -0.45 7.94
N GLY A 50 4.68 0.78 8.44
CA GLY A 50 5.65 1.79 8.04
C GLY A 50 6.38 2.39 9.22
N THR A 51 7.49 3.05 8.92
CA THR A 51 8.27 3.86 9.85
C THR A 51 8.29 5.31 9.38
N HIS A 52 8.16 6.23 10.34
CA HIS A 52 8.35 7.66 10.11
C HIS A 52 9.84 7.98 10.22
N ASN A 53 10.36 8.85 9.34
CA ASN A 53 11.78 9.19 9.29
C ASN A 53 12.70 7.96 9.34
N SER A 54 12.50 7.06 8.38
CA SER A 54 12.94 5.65 8.40
C SER A 54 14.46 5.48 8.44
N TYR A 55 15.26 6.53 8.30
CA TYR A 55 16.71 6.43 8.45
C TYR A 55 17.25 7.52 9.39
N HIS A 56 16.45 7.92 10.37
CA HIS A 56 16.91 8.83 11.43
C HIS A 56 18.11 8.23 12.15
N ARG A 57 19.17 9.03 12.27
CA ARG A 57 20.36 8.73 13.06
C ARG A 57 20.50 9.80 14.11
N GLU A 58 20.60 9.35 15.36
CA GLU A 58 20.87 10.22 16.49
C GLU A 58 22.19 10.95 16.27
N ALA A 59 22.23 12.22 16.63
CA ALA A 59 23.46 12.98 16.62
C ALA A 59 24.47 12.43 17.63
N PRO A 60 25.78 12.65 17.46
CA PRO A 60 26.77 12.33 18.48
C PRO A 60 26.41 12.97 19.82
N LEU A 61 26.63 12.25 20.93
CA LEU A 61 26.30 12.73 22.29
C LEU A 61 26.95 14.09 22.63
N VAL A 62 28.09 14.39 22.01
CA VAL A 62 28.80 15.68 22.19
C VAL A 62 28.01 16.87 21.64
N GLU A 63 27.07 16.65 20.73
CA GLU A 63 26.23 17.69 20.11
C GLU A 63 24.93 17.95 20.90
N HIS A 64 24.54 17.04 21.81
CA HIS A 64 23.31 17.18 22.60
C HIS A 64 23.18 18.52 23.34
N PRO A 65 24.24 19.07 23.99
CA PRO A 65 24.14 20.36 24.65
C PRO A 65 23.77 21.48 23.67
N THR A 66 24.37 21.49 22.47
CA THR A 66 24.07 22.47 21.43
C THR A 66 22.65 22.29 20.93
N GLN A 67 22.23 21.06 20.62
CA GLN A 67 20.85 20.77 20.20
C GLN A 67 19.81 21.26 21.22
N ALA A 68 20.08 21.07 22.51
CA ALA A 68 19.18 21.48 23.59
C ALA A 68 19.00 23.01 23.68
N THR A 69 19.90 23.81 23.10
CA THR A 69 19.75 25.27 23.05
C THR A 69 18.86 25.75 21.90
N ILE A 70 18.68 24.93 20.85
CA ILE A 70 18.00 25.33 19.60
C ILE A 70 16.69 24.58 19.34
N LEU A 71 16.53 23.37 19.87
CA LEU A 71 15.36 22.53 19.65
C LEU A 71 14.46 22.46 20.89
N PRO A 72 13.16 22.80 20.78
CA PRO A 72 12.20 22.45 21.82
C PRO A 72 12.01 20.93 21.86
N ASN A 73 11.84 20.36 23.07
CA ASN A 73 11.65 18.91 23.28
C ASN A 73 12.75 18.06 22.60
N VAL A 74 14.01 18.47 22.75
CA VAL A 74 15.18 17.87 22.08
C VAL A 74 15.27 16.35 22.22
N GLN A 75 14.74 15.78 23.31
CA GLN A 75 14.72 14.34 23.55
C GLN A 75 13.97 13.55 22.47
N ASN A 76 13.03 14.16 21.75
CA ASN A 76 12.33 13.53 20.63
C ASN A 76 13.27 13.19 19.46
N TYR A 77 14.50 13.73 19.44
CA TYR A 77 15.50 13.47 18.40
C TYR A 77 16.56 12.45 18.85
N TYR A 78 16.53 12.01 20.12
CA TYR A 78 17.47 11.06 20.72
C TYR A 78 17.05 9.61 20.45
N TYR A 79 17.03 9.23 19.18
CA TYR A 79 16.77 7.86 18.74
C TYR A 79 17.46 7.58 17.42
N SER A 80 17.56 6.31 17.04
CA SER A 80 17.98 5.90 15.70
C SER A 80 17.08 4.78 15.20
N HIS A 81 16.75 4.80 13.92
CA HIS A 81 16.18 3.63 13.25
C HIS A 81 17.29 2.62 12.88
N PRO A 82 16.98 1.32 12.83
CA PRO A 82 17.87 0.34 12.22
C PRO A 82 18.13 0.66 10.74
N ALA A 83 19.17 0.08 10.16
CA ALA A 83 19.43 0.23 8.72
C ALA A 83 18.23 -0.21 7.86
N LEU A 84 18.07 0.39 6.68
CA LEU A 84 16.90 0.16 5.82
C LEU A 84 16.78 -1.32 5.42
N ASP A 85 17.90 -1.99 5.15
CA ASP A 85 17.93 -3.42 4.86
C ASP A 85 17.45 -4.25 6.07
N VAL A 86 17.78 -3.84 7.29
CA VAL A 86 17.30 -4.48 8.51
C VAL A 86 15.79 -4.31 8.65
N GLN A 87 15.27 -3.11 8.42
CA GLN A 87 13.82 -2.85 8.47
C GLN A 87 13.05 -3.66 7.42
N LEU A 88 13.57 -3.73 6.20
CA LEU A 88 12.96 -4.45 5.09
C LEU A 88 13.04 -5.97 5.30
N ASN A 89 14.19 -6.51 5.68
CA ASN A 89 14.42 -7.96 5.72
C ASN A 89 13.96 -8.60 7.03
N TYR A 90 14.15 -7.93 8.17
CA TYR A 90 13.92 -8.55 9.49
C TYR A 90 12.72 -7.96 10.23
N GLN A 91 12.34 -6.70 9.98
CA GLN A 91 11.19 -6.05 10.63
C GLN A 91 9.91 -6.03 9.77
N SER A 92 10.00 -6.52 8.52
CA SER A 92 8.87 -6.57 7.58
C SER A 92 8.22 -5.20 7.28
N ILE A 93 8.99 -4.11 7.38
CA ILE A 93 8.53 -2.76 7.01
C ILE A 93 8.35 -2.67 5.50
N ARG A 94 7.25 -2.08 5.03
CA ARG A 94 6.95 -1.93 3.59
C ARG A 94 6.50 -0.52 3.20
N ASN A 95 6.56 0.42 4.13
CA ASN A 95 6.41 1.85 3.87
C ASN A 95 7.55 2.61 4.57
N LEU A 96 8.29 3.40 3.80
CA LEU A 96 9.45 4.15 4.27
C LEU A 96 9.23 5.63 3.96
N GLU A 97 9.27 6.47 5.00
CA GLU A 97 9.45 7.92 4.87
C GLU A 97 10.94 8.27 4.95
N LEU A 98 11.46 9.02 3.98
CA LEU A 98 12.86 9.43 3.93
C LEU A 98 12.94 10.97 3.87
N ASP A 99 13.46 11.55 4.94
CA ASP A 99 13.68 12.99 5.05
C ASP A 99 15.09 13.31 4.55
N LEU A 100 15.18 13.96 3.40
CA LEU A 100 16.44 14.23 2.72
C LEU A 100 16.87 15.68 2.93
N PHE A 101 18.09 15.88 3.40
CA PHE A 101 18.77 17.16 3.32
C PHE A 101 19.64 17.20 2.04
N ALA A 102 19.55 18.27 1.27
CA ALA A 102 20.32 18.38 0.04
C ALA A 102 21.82 18.49 0.36
N ASP A 103 22.62 17.67 -0.32
CA ASP A 103 24.09 17.70 -0.28
C ASP A 103 24.61 17.81 -1.73
N PRO A 104 24.54 19.01 -2.35
CA PRO A 104 24.84 19.19 -3.77
C PRO A 104 26.30 18.92 -4.12
N GLU A 105 27.22 19.28 -3.22
CA GLU A 105 28.65 19.02 -3.34
C GLU A 105 29.01 17.57 -2.97
N GLY A 106 28.18 16.92 -2.16
CA GLY A 106 28.36 15.55 -1.71
C GLY A 106 29.36 15.43 -0.55
N GLY A 107 29.22 14.34 0.20
CA GLY A 107 30.20 13.89 1.20
C GLY A 107 29.88 14.27 2.64
N HIS A 108 28.90 15.15 2.89
CA HIS A 108 28.50 15.51 4.25
C HIS A 108 27.95 14.34 5.06
N TYR A 109 27.40 13.32 4.38
CA TYR A 109 26.78 12.14 5.00
C TYR A 109 27.39 10.81 4.53
N ALA A 110 28.59 10.83 3.91
CA ALA A 110 29.24 9.62 3.39
C ALA A 110 29.72 8.67 4.50
N THR A 111 29.92 9.19 5.72
CA THR A 111 30.32 8.43 6.91
C THR A 111 29.41 8.78 8.09
N PRO A 112 28.18 8.22 8.12
CA PRO A 112 27.17 8.50 9.14
C PRO A 112 27.34 7.65 10.43
#